data_AF-A0A949KUD0-F1
#
_entry.id   AF-A0A949KUD0-F1
#
_cell.length_a   1.000
_cell.length_b   1.000
_cell.length_c   1.000
_cell.angle_alpha   90.00
_cell.angle_beta   90.00
_cell.angle_gamma   90.00
#
_symmetry.space_group_name_H-M   'P 1'
#
loop_
_entity.id
_entity.type
_entity.pdbx_description
1 polymer ?
#
loop_
_entity_poly.entity_id
_entity_poly.type
_entity_poly.pdbx_seq_one_letter_code
_entity_poly.pdbx_strand_id
1 'polypeptide(L)'
;MFRLVALTILIFSFSSNALAERTGNELLRGCNAIIADIEKKDMSVDEVTISIFWTGYIAGYLDSSVLYETLTKTGAYCIPEKGVEGGQAAMIIANFLKNNPNQLHESARFCIFMALADAFKCK
;
A
#
# COMPACT_ATOMS: atom_id res chain seq x y z
N MET A 1 17.71 -43.30 0.66
CA MET A 1 16.42 -42.68 1.02
C MET A 1 16.57 -41.54 2.01
N PHE A 2 17.18 -41.76 3.19
CA PHE A 2 17.38 -40.72 4.23
C PHE A 2 18.11 -39.45 3.74
N ARG A 3 19.16 -39.61 2.91
CA ARG A 3 19.92 -38.49 2.33
C ARG A 3 19.12 -37.64 1.33
N LEU A 4 18.19 -38.26 0.59
CA LEU A 4 17.31 -37.54 -0.35
C LEU A 4 16.24 -36.75 0.42
N VAL A 5 15.64 -37.35 1.45
CA VAL A 5 14.65 -36.68 2.32
C VAL A 5 15.26 -35.49 3.06
N ALA A 6 16.49 -35.62 3.57
CA ALA A 6 17.20 -34.52 4.23
C ALA A 6 17.47 -33.35 3.26
N LEU A 7 17.79 -33.63 1.99
CA LEU A 7 18.00 -32.61 0.98
C LEU A 7 16.70 -31.85 0.65
N THR A 8 15.57 -32.56 0.55
CA THR A 8 14.27 -31.95 0.29
C THR A 8 13.82 -31.05 1.44
N ILE A 9 14.05 -31.46 2.70
CA ILE A 9 13.73 -30.65 3.89
C ILE A 9 14.58 -29.37 3.93
N LEU A 10 15.86 -29.45 3.56
CA LEU A 10 16.74 -28.28 3.48
C LEU A 10 16.29 -27.28 2.41
N ILE A 11 15.82 -27.73 1.24
CA ILE A 11 15.34 -26.85 0.16
C ILE A 11 14.06 -26.11 0.56
N PHE A 12 13.15 -26.74 1.30
CA PHE A 12 11.93 -26.09 1.81
C PHE A 12 12.15 -25.19 3.03
N SER A 13 13.31 -25.29 3.71
CA SER A 13 13.62 -24.48 4.89
C SER A 13 14.21 -23.10 4.54
N PHE A 14 14.58 -22.85 3.28
CA PHE A 14 15.12 -21.56 2.81
C PHE A 14 14.06 -20.58 2.31
N SER A 15 12.77 -20.95 2.28
CA SER A 15 11.69 -19.99 2.04
C SER A 15 11.33 -19.23 3.32
N SER A 16 12.31 -18.75 4.06
CA SER A 16 12.14 -17.52 4.82
C SER A 16 12.07 -16.38 3.81
N ASN A 17 10.94 -16.29 3.11
CA ASN A 17 10.46 -14.99 2.69
C ASN A 17 10.29 -14.22 4.00
N ALA A 18 11.33 -13.50 4.41
CA ALA A 18 11.08 -12.22 5.03
C ALA A 18 10.04 -11.59 4.11
N LEU A 19 8.78 -11.57 4.55
CA LEU A 19 7.75 -10.79 3.89
C LEU A 19 8.41 -9.42 3.78
N ALA A 20 8.85 -9.06 2.57
CA ALA A 20 9.52 -7.79 2.35
C ALA A 20 8.46 -6.76 2.71
N GLU A 21 8.48 -6.33 3.96
CA GLU A 21 7.46 -5.48 4.52
C GLU A 21 7.61 -4.18 3.78
N ARG A 22 6.64 -3.92 2.90
CA ARG A 22 6.69 -2.74 2.05
C ARG A 22 6.71 -1.52 2.95
N THR A 23 7.60 -0.57 2.70
CA THR A 23 7.77 0.61 3.54
C THR A 23 7.07 1.84 2.96
N GLY A 24 6.95 2.90 3.77
CA GLY A 24 6.51 4.22 3.32
C GLY A 24 7.37 4.78 2.18
N ASN A 25 8.67 4.44 2.11
CA ASN A 25 9.53 4.82 0.98
C ASN A 25 9.05 4.21 -0.35
N GLU A 26 8.77 2.91 -0.35
CA GLU A 26 8.30 2.24 -1.57
C GLU A 26 6.88 2.69 -1.93
N LEU A 27 6.03 2.93 -0.92
CA LEU A 27 4.70 3.48 -1.10
C LEU A 27 4.74 4.88 -1.73
N LEU A 28 5.61 5.78 -1.24
CA LEU A 28 5.76 7.12 -1.82
C LEU A 28 6.19 7.06 -3.29
N ARG A 29 7.13 6.16 -3.63
CA ARG A 29 7.51 5.90 -5.03
C ARG A 29 6.32 5.41 -5.84
N GLY A 30 5.54 4.49 -5.29
CA GLY A 30 4.31 3.98 -5.87
C GLY A 30 3.28 5.07 -6.16
N CYS A 31 2.95 5.88 -5.16
CA CYS A 31 1.99 6.98 -5.32
C CYS A 31 2.45 7.99 -6.38
N ASN A 32 3.74 8.34 -6.43
CA ASN A 32 4.24 9.24 -7.47
C ASN A 32 4.14 8.63 -8.88
N ALA A 33 4.31 7.30 -9.03
CA ALA A 33 4.12 6.62 -10.31
C ALA A 33 2.64 6.64 -10.75
N ILE A 34 1.71 6.40 -9.83
CA ILE A 34 0.25 6.50 -10.08
C ILE A 34 -0.13 7.91 -10.52
N ILE A 35 0.39 8.93 -9.83
CA ILE A 35 0.13 10.33 -10.17
C ILE A 35 0.66 10.66 -11.57
N ALA A 36 1.87 10.19 -11.92
CA ALA A 36 2.43 10.39 -13.25
C ALA A 36 1.59 9.74 -14.37
N ASP A 37 1.05 8.55 -14.11
CA ASP A 37 0.18 7.81 -15.02
C ASP A 37 -1.15 8.56 -15.26
N ILE A 38 -1.78 9.06 -14.19
CA ILE A 38 -3.00 9.90 -14.26
C ILE A 38 -2.74 11.19 -15.05
N GLU A 39 -1.56 11.80 -14.86
CA GLU A 39 -1.12 12.98 -15.60
C GLU A 39 -0.70 12.68 -17.04
N LYS A 40 -0.79 11.42 -17.50
CA LYS A 40 -0.42 10.94 -18.84
C LYS A 40 1.01 11.32 -19.23
N LYS A 41 1.93 11.25 -18.27
CA LYS A 41 3.36 11.47 -18.52
C LYS A 41 3.94 10.29 -19.31
N ASP A 42 5.01 10.56 -20.06
CA ASP A 42 5.80 9.49 -20.66
C ASP A 42 6.50 8.72 -19.54
N MET A 43 6.30 7.40 -19.51
CA MET A 43 6.72 6.52 -18.42
C MET A 43 7.44 5.31 -19.00
N SER A 44 8.53 4.90 -18.37
CA SER A 44 9.16 3.63 -18.66
C SER A 44 8.24 2.46 -18.31
N VAL A 45 8.49 1.29 -18.91
CA VAL A 45 7.77 0.03 -18.61
C VAL A 45 7.84 -0.30 -17.11
N ASP A 46 8.98 -0.04 -16.47
CA ASP A 46 9.16 -0.24 -15.03
C ASP A 46 8.26 0.68 -14.20
N GLU A 47 8.14 1.95 -14.58
CA GLU A 47 7.28 2.92 -13.89
C GLU A 47 5.79 2.57 -14.05
N VAL A 48 5.38 2.11 -15.23
CA VAL A 48 4.01 1.62 -15.46
C VAL A 48 3.74 0.39 -14.60
N THR A 49 4.69 -0.55 -14.51
CA THR A 49 4.55 -1.75 -13.67
C THR A 49 4.42 -1.38 -12.19
N ILE A 50 5.18 -0.39 -11.73
CA ILE A 50 5.08 0.16 -10.37
C ILE A 50 3.72 0.81 -10.14
N SER A 51 3.24 1.63 -11.08
CA SER A 51 1.91 2.27 -11.01
C SER A 51 0.81 1.22 -10.84
N ILE A 52 0.81 0.18 -11.68
CA ILE A 52 -0.19 -0.90 -11.64
C ILE A 52 -0.17 -1.63 -10.29
N PHE A 53 1.03 -2.02 -9.81
CA PHE A 53 1.16 -2.73 -8.54
C PHE A 53 0.59 -1.91 -7.38
N TRP A 54 1.00 -0.64 -7.27
CA TRP A 54 0.58 0.22 -6.17
C TRP A 54 -0.88 0.66 -6.27
N THR A 55 -1.42 0.80 -7.47
CA THR A 55 -2.85 1.02 -7.68
C THR A 55 -3.65 -0.13 -7.09
N GLY A 56 -3.27 -1.38 -7.37
CA GLY A 56 -3.91 -2.56 -6.79
C GLY A 56 -3.74 -2.63 -5.28
N TYR A 57 -2.56 -2.30 -4.75
CA TYR A 57 -2.30 -2.28 -3.31
C TYR A 57 -3.19 -1.27 -2.56
N ILE A 58 -3.29 -0.04 -3.07
CA ILE A 58 -4.11 1.02 -2.48
C ILE A 58 -5.60 0.67 -2.61
N ALA A 59 -6.05 0.19 -3.76
CA ALA A 59 -7.43 -0.25 -3.97
C ALA A 59 -7.82 -1.34 -2.97
N GLY A 60 -6.99 -2.38 -2.80
CA GLY A 60 -7.22 -3.44 -1.84
C GLY A 60 -7.27 -2.93 -0.39
N TYR A 61 -6.45 -1.95 -0.03
CA TYR A 61 -6.52 -1.32 1.29
C TYR A 61 -7.86 -0.57 1.48
N LEU A 62 -8.28 0.23 0.51
CA LEU A 62 -9.55 0.97 0.56
C LEU A 62 -10.75 0.01 0.69
N ASP A 63 -10.79 -1.05 -0.13
CA ASP A 63 -11.83 -2.08 -0.07
C ASP A 63 -11.87 -2.75 1.31
N SER A 64 -10.70 -3.08 1.87
CA SER A 64 -10.62 -3.69 3.21
C SER A 64 -11.12 -2.76 4.30
N SER A 65 -10.96 -1.44 4.13
CA SER A 65 -11.41 -0.43 5.08
C SER A 65 -12.94 -0.32 5.10
N VAL A 66 -13.55 -0.31 3.91
CA VAL A 66 -15.01 -0.31 3.75
C VAL A 66 -15.62 -1.60 4.32
N LEU A 67 -14.97 -2.74 4.06
CA LEU A 67 -15.39 -4.03 4.62
C LEU A 67 -15.31 -4.03 6.16
N TYR A 68 -14.22 -3.52 6.72
CA TYR A 68 -14.03 -3.40 8.17
C TYR A 68 -15.12 -2.55 8.82
N GLU A 69 -15.42 -1.38 8.27
CA GLU A 69 -16.50 -0.51 8.76
C GLU A 69 -17.87 -1.20 8.66
N THR A 70 -18.14 -1.88 7.55
CA THR A 70 -19.40 -2.61 7.34
C THR A 70 -19.62 -3.71 8.39
N LEU A 71 -18.55 -4.45 8.74
CA LEU A 71 -18.59 -5.55 9.69
C LEU A 71 -18.65 -5.07 11.14
N THR A 72 -17.90 -4.03 11.49
CA THR A 72 -17.76 -3.56 12.88
C THR A 72 -18.74 -2.44 13.24
N LYS A 73 -19.38 -1.83 12.24
CA LYS A 73 -20.16 -0.58 12.38
C LYS A 73 -19.35 0.60 12.90
N THR A 74 -18.02 0.51 12.79
CA THR A 74 -17.07 1.53 13.23
C THR A 74 -15.95 1.68 12.21
N GLY A 75 -15.84 2.86 11.60
CA GLY A 75 -14.69 3.22 10.77
C GLY A 75 -13.53 3.71 11.63
N ALA A 76 -12.30 3.42 11.23
CA ALA A 76 -11.13 3.99 11.89
C ALA A 76 -10.89 5.47 11.49
N TYR A 77 -11.54 5.92 10.42
CA TYR A 77 -11.62 7.29 9.91
C TYR A 77 -12.91 7.43 9.10
N CYS A 78 -13.29 8.66 8.76
CA CYS A 78 -14.60 8.98 8.17
C CYS A 78 -14.49 9.25 6.66
N ILE A 79 -14.48 8.17 5.89
CA ILE A 79 -14.48 8.23 4.42
C ILE A 79 -15.80 8.85 3.90
N PRO A 80 -15.76 9.70 2.85
CA PRO A 80 -16.98 10.21 2.23
C PRO A 80 -17.91 9.09 1.72
N GLU A 81 -19.23 9.30 1.72
CA GLU A 81 -20.22 8.28 1.32
C GLU A 81 -19.98 7.70 -0.09
N LYS A 82 -19.40 8.49 -1.00
CA LYS A 82 -19.08 8.07 -2.37
C LYS A 82 -17.75 7.30 -2.48
N GLY A 83 -17.05 7.09 -1.38
CA GLY A 83 -15.70 6.53 -1.34
C GLY A 83 -14.62 7.54 -1.74
N VAL A 84 -13.40 7.03 -1.89
CA VAL A 84 -12.23 7.77 -2.39
C VAL A 84 -11.72 7.04 -3.64
N GLU A 85 -11.57 7.76 -4.74
CA GLU A 85 -10.98 7.20 -5.95
C GLU A 85 -9.50 6.88 -5.74
N GLY A 86 -9.00 5.78 -6.32
CA GLY A 86 -7.61 5.33 -6.13
C GLY A 86 -6.56 6.40 -6.45
N GLY A 87 -6.78 7.20 -7.50
CA GLY A 87 -5.91 8.33 -7.84
C GLY A 87 -5.92 9.44 -6.78
N GLN A 88 -7.08 9.79 -6.25
CA GLN A 88 -7.20 10.74 -5.15
C GLN A 88 -6.52 10.22 -3.87
N ALA A 89 -6.70 8.94 -3.55
CA ALA A 89 -6.02 8.32 -2.43
C ALA A 89 -4.50 8.39 -2.59
N ALA A 90 -3.96 8.10 -3.78
CA ALA A 90 -2.53 8.21 -4.06
C ALA A 90 -2.00 9.65 -3.85
N MET A 91 -2.76 10.68 -4.26
CA MET A 91 -2.41 12.08 -4.01
C MET A 91 -2.36 12.43 -2.52
N ILE A 92 -3.38 12.01 -1.76
CA ILE A 92 -3.45 12.21 -0.31
C ILE A 92 -2.27 11.55 0.40
N ILE A 93 -2.01 10.28 0.08
CA ILE A 93 -0.92 9.49 0.67
C ILE A 93 0.45 10.10 0.33
N ALA A 94 0.68 10.48 -0.93
CA ALA A 94 1.93 11.12 -1.33
C ALA A 94 2.16 12.44 -0.59
N ASN A 95 1.12 13.26 -0.44
CA ASN A 95 1.22 14.53 0.28
C ASN A 95 1.52 14.32 1.76
N PHE A 96 0.83 13.38 2.42
CA PHE A 96 1.09 13.03 3.81
C PHE A 96 2.55 12.57 4.02
N LEU A 97 3.03 11.65 3.20
CA LEU A 97 4.39 11.11 3.32
C LEU A 97 5.49 12.15 3.05
N LYS A 98 5.27 13.07 2.09
CA LYS A 98 6.19 14.19 1.83
C LYS A 98 6.29 15.14 3.03
N ASN A 99 5.19 15.34 3.74
CA ASN A 99 5.14 16.20 4.93
C ASN A 99 5.55 15.48 6.23
N ASN A 100 5.68 14.15 6.21
CA ASN A 100 6.01 13.32 7.37
C ASN A 100 7.15 12.32 7.05
N PRO A 101 8.36 12.80 6.69
CA PRO A 101 9.46 11.93 6.24
C PRO A 101 9.95 10.95 7.32
N ASN A 102 9.75 11.28 8.61
CA ASN A 102 10.05 10.38 9.72
C ASN A 102 9.20 9.10 9.71
N GLN A 103 8.09 9.04 8.97
CA GLN A 103 7.25 7.84 8.86
C GLN A 103 7.63 6.95 7.66
N LEU A 104 8.56 7.36 6.79
CA LEU A 104 8.86 6.60 5.56
C LEU A 104 9.45 5.20 5.80
N HIS A 105 10.02 4.97 6.99
CA HIS A 105 10.56 3.67 7.39
C HIS A 105 9.48 2.70 7.90
N GLU A 106 8.28 3.20 8.19
CA GLU A 106 7.17 2.41 8.68
C GLU A 106 6.58 1.55 7.56
N SER A 107 5.77 0.56 7.94
CA SER A 107 5.06 -0.27 6.97
C SER A 107 4.11 0.57 6.10
N ALA A 108 4.00 0.23 4.81
CA ALA A 108 3.13 0.92 3.85
C ALA A 108 1.68 0.95 4.32
N ARG A 109 1.17 -0.15 4.91
CA ARG A 109 -0.19 -0.21 5.49
C ARG A 109 -0.39 0.81 6.62
N PHE A 110 0.61 1.01 7.46
CA PHE A 110 0.57 2.02 8.53
C PHE A 110 0.60 3.42 7.93
N CYS A 111 1.45 3.68 6.93
CA CYS A 111 1.48 4.96 6.24
C CYS A 111 0.16 5.31 5.55
N ILE A 112 -0.49 4.35 4.86
CA ILE A 112 -1.81 4.56 4.25
C ILE A 112 -2.84 4.89 5.33
N PHE A 113 -2.86 4.12 6.42
CA PHE A 113 -3.75 4.37 7.55
C PHE A 113 -3.61 5.80 8.07
N MET A 114 -2.38 6.22 8.38
CA MET A 114 -2.13 7.54 8.96
C MET A 114 -2.48 8.67 7.98
N ALA A 115 -2.20 8.49 6.69
CA ALA A 115 -2.56 9.47 5.67
C ALA A 115 -4.08 9.65 5.54
N LEU A 116 -4.83 8.54 5.52
CA LEU A 116 -6.29 8.58 5.43
C LEU A 116 -6.92 9.11 6.73
N ALA A 117 -6.38 8.73 7.89
CA ALA A 117 -6.85 9.24 9.18
C ALA A 117 -6.60 10.75 9.34
N ASP A 118 -5.48 11.28 8.83
CA ASP A 118 -5.22 12.71 8.84
C ASP A 118 -6.14 13.48 7.87
N ALA A 119 -6.38 12.91 6.68
CA ALA A 119 -7.25 13.52 5.67
C ALA A 119 -8.75 13.46 6.01
N PHE A 120 -9.19 12.39 6.69
CA PHE A 120 -10.60 12.06 6.91
C PHE A 120 -10.94 11.92 8.40
N LYS A 121 -10.63 12.95 9.18
CA LYS A 121 -10.94 13.00 10.63
C LYS A 121 -12.46 12.91 10.85
N CYS A 122 -12.88 11.98 11.70
CA CYS A 122 -14.26 11.93 12.19
C CYS A 122 -14.56 13.15 13.06
N LYS A 123 -15.79 13.66 12.98
CA LYS A 123 -16.29 14.75 13.83
C LYS A 123 -17.00 14.20 15.06
#